data_AF-A0A564Y6P3-F1
#
_entry.id   AF-A0A564Y6P3-F1
#
_cell.length_a   1.000
_cell.length_b   1.000
_cell.length_c   1.000
_cell.angle_alpha   90.00
_cell.angle_beta   90.00
_cell.angle_gamma   90.00
#
_symmetry.space_group_name_H-M   'P 1'
#
loop_
_entity.id
_entity.type
_entity.pdbx_description
1 polymer ?
#
loop_
_entity_poly.entity_id
_entity_poly.type
_entity_poly.pdbx_seq_one_letter_code
_entity_poly.pdbx_strand_id
1 'polypeptide(L)'
;MVGQGDLLILKWALQKSLGEGTTEEILDAFIFLLRTTSHPALNDHSSAEILTERNPRTICSVHLSRDSTFLSLPTRAKKTLTTDTAVYIGNHRPNGTWAESIIRARRGGVLYEGDVDGRARVCDRNHPKPE
;
A
#
# COMPACT_ATOMS: atom_id res chain seq x y z
N MET A 1 -2.13 -1.05 -0.87
CA MET A 1 -2.19 -2.01 0.27
C MET A 1 -2.21 -3.38 -0.37
N VAL A 2 -1.18 -4.19 -0.14
CA VAL A 2 -1.09 -5.57 -0.68
C VAL A 2 -1.95 -6.46 0.20
N GLY A 3 -2.88 -7.21 -0.38
CA GLY A 3 -3.76 -8.10 0.36
C GLY A 3 -2.98 -9.27 0.96
N GLN A 4 -3.47 -9.83 2.07
CA GLN A 4 -2.83 -10.98 2.73
C GLN A 4 -2.79 -12.23 1.82
N GLY A 5 -3.70 -12.31 0.84
CA GLY A 5 -3.68 -13.29 -0.25
C GLY A 5 -2.54 -13.07 -1.25
N ASP A 6 -2.28 -11.82 -1.64
CA ASP A 6 -1.19 -11.46 -2.55
C ASP A 6 0.18 -11.77 -1.94
N LEU A 7 0.32 -11.62 -0.62
CA LEU A 7 1.54 -11.97 0.11
C LEU A 7 1.76 -13.48 0.19
N LEU A 8 0.69 -14.26 0.34
CA LEU A 8 0.75 -15.73 0.32
C LEU A 8 1.11 -16.25 -1.07
N ILE A 9 0.56 -15.62 -2.11
CA ILE A 9 0.84 -15.92 -3.51
C ILE A 9 2.29 -15.58 -3.87
N LEU A 10 2.78 -14.40 -3.46
CA LEU A 10 4.18 -14.01 -3.63
C LEU A 10 5.12 -14.99 -2.92
N LYS A 11 4.80 -15.33 -1.67
CA LYS A 11 5.61 -16.26 -0.89
C LYS A 11 5.64 -17.65 -1.53
N TRP A 12 4.50 -18.14 -2.04
CA TRP A 12 4.43 -19.43 -2.74
C TRP A 12 5.20 -19.40 -4.06
N ALA A 13 5.06 -18.34 -4.87
CA ALA A 13 5.79 -18.18 -6.12
C ALA A 13 7.31 -18.14 -5.89
N LEU A 14 7.77 -17.31 -4.93
CA LEU A 14 9.17 -17.22 -4.53
C LEU A 14 9.72 -18.54 -3.98
N GLN A 15 8.90 -19.28 -3.22
CA GLN A 15 9.30 -20.56 -2.63
C GLN A 15 9.34 -21.67 -3.68
N LYS A 16 8.51 -21.59 -4.73
CA LYS A 16 8.51 -22.54 -5.85
C LYS A 16 9.66 -22.32 -6.82
N SER A 17 10.10 -21.08 -6.97
CA SER A 17 11.25 -20.73 -7.81
C SER A 17 12.59 -20.73 -7.07
N LEU A 18 12.60 -21.11 -5.78
CA LEU A 18 13.81 -21.21 -4.99
C LEU A 18 14.65 -22.41 -5.48
N GLY A 19 15.44 -22.18 -6.53
CA GLY A 19 16.34 -23.17 -7.13
C GLY A 19 16.13 -23.42 -8.63
N GLU A 20 15.09 -22.85 -9.25
CA GLU A 20 14.77 -23.04 -10.67
C GLU A 20 14.21 -21.73 -11.25
N GLY A 21 14.92 -21.20 -12.26
CA GLY A 21 14.56 -19.99 -13.01
C GLY A 21 15.39 -18.75 -12.66
N THR A 22 15.52 -17.84 -13.63
CA THR A 22 16.19 -16.55 -13.40
C THR A 22 15.28 -15.60 -12.63
N THR A 23 15.85 -14.58 -11.97
CA THR A 23 15.05 -13.60 -11.20
C THR A 23 13.98 -12.92 -12.06
N GLU A 24 14.26 -12.73 -13.36
CA GLU A 24 13.30 -12.18 -14.31
C GLU A 24 12.08 -13.10 -14.50
N GLU A 25 12.28 -14.41 -14.64
CA GLU A 25 11.20 -15.39 -14.82
C GLU A 25 10.28 -15.45 -13.58
N ILE A 26 10.89 -15.33 -12.39
CA ILE A 26 10.17 -15.31 -11.11
C ILE A 26 9.30 -14.06 -11.00
N LEU A 27 9.85 -12.90 -11.37
CA LEU A 27 9.12 -11.64 -11.36
C LEU A 27 8.00 -11.64 -12.40
N ASP A 28 8.25 -12.17 -13.60
CA ASP A 28 7.23 -12.25 -14.65
C ASP A 28 6.07 -13.15 -14.23
N ALA A 29 6.36 -14.34 -13.70
CA ALA A 29 5.34 -15.25 -13.16
C ALA A 29 4.56 -14.60 -12.00
N PHE A 30 5.22 -13.85 -11.12
CA PHE A 30 4.57 -13.16 -10.02
C PHE A 30 3.64 -12.02 -10.50
N ILE A 31 4.11 -11.18 -11.40
CA ILE A 31 3.30 -10.07 -11.96
C ILE A 31 2.13 -10.63 -12.76
N PHE A 32 2.33 -11.71 -13.51
CA PHE A 32 1.26 -12.42 -14.22
C PHE A 32 0.20 -12.91 -13.25
N LEU A 33 0.60 -13.56 -12.15
CA LEU A 33 -0.32 -14.09 -11.16
C LEU A 33 -1.08 -12.98 -10.42
N LEU A 34 -0.41 -11.89 -10.02
CA LEU A 34 -1.09 -10.72 -9.44
C LEU A 34 -2.13 -10.12 -10.39
N ARG A 35 -1.83 -10.06 -11.70
CA ARG A 35 -2.73 -9.46 -12.69
C ARG A 35 -3.93 -10.33 -13.01
N THR A 36 -3.76 -11.65 -13.00
CA THR A 36 -4.78 -12.61 -13.42
C THR A 36 -5.59 -13.20 -12.27
N THR A 37 -5.10 -13.09 -11.03
CA THR A 37 -5.85 -13.49 -9.84
C THR A 37 -6.98 -12.50 -9.58
N SER A 38 -8.18 -13.04 -9.37
CA SER A 38 -9.34 -12.24 -8.98
C SER A 38 -9.19 -11.68 -7.58
N HIS A 39 -9.59 -10.43 -7.40
CA HIS A 39 -9.57 -9.79 -6.11
C HIS A 39 -11.00 -9.46 -5.66
N PRO A 40 -11.43 -9.83 -4.45
CA PRO A 40 -12.81 -9.60 -3.98
C PRO A 40 -13.18 -8.11 -3.87
N ALA A 41 -12.21 -7.25 -3.52
CA ALA A 41 -12.39 -5.79 -3.61
C ALA A 41 -12.62 -5.24 -5.02
N LEU A 42 -12.42 -6.07 -6.05
CA LEU A 42 -12.62 -5.75 -7.46
C LEU A 42 -13.84 -6.49 -8.04
N ASN A 43 -14.84 -6.83 -7.21
CA ASN A 43 -16.00 -7.64 -7.60
C ASN A 43 -15.61 -8.99 -8.22
N ASP A 44 -14.59 -9.64 -7.66
CA ASP A 44 -14.01 -10.89 -8.16
C ASP A 44 -13.42 -10.79 -9.59
N HIS A 45 -13.22 -9.57 -10.10
CA HIS A 45 -12.40 -9.34 -11.27
C HIS A 45 -10.93 -9.29 -10.89
N SER A 46 -10.10 -9.75 -11.81
CA SER A 46 -8.66 -9.58 -11.77
C SER A 46 -8.27 -8.18 -12.24
N SER A 47 -7.09 -7.73 -11.84
CA SER A 47 -6.60 -6.42 -12.28
C SER A 47 -6.46 -6.32 -13.81
N ALA A 48 -6.13 -7.43 -14.47
CA ALA A 48 -6.06 -7.49 -15.93
C ALA A 48 -7.45 -7.29 -16.56
N GLU A 49 -8.49 -7.95 -16.04
CA GLU A 49 -9.86 -7.81 -16.54
C GLU A 49 -10.37 -6.37 -16.49
N ILE A 50 -10.06 -5.65 -15.40
CA ILE A 50 -10.44 -4.24 -15.27
C ILE A 50 -9.68 -3.37 -16.28
N LEU A 51 -8.42 -3.69 -16.55
CA LEU A 51 -7.57 -2.89 -17.42
C LEU A 51 -7.84 -3.14 -18.91
N THR A 52 -8.20 -4.36 -19.29
CA THR A 52 -8.43 -4.75 -20.69
C THR A 52 -9.92 -4.83 -21.05
N GLU A 53 -10.82 -4.69 -20.08
CA GLU A 53 -12.28 -4.91 -20.20
C GLU A 53 -12.64 -6.26 -20.88
N ARG A 54 -11.68 -7.19 -20.87
CA ARG A 54 -11.75 -8.50 -21.54
C ARG A 54 -11.15 -9.54 -20.64
N ASN A 55 -11.83 -10.67 -20.56
CA ASN A 55 -11.43 -11.76 -19.69
C ASN A 55 -10.15 -12.46 -20.19
N PRO A 56 -9.02 -12.44 -19.47
CA PRO A 56 -7.84 -13.22 -19.80
C PRO A 56 -7.99 -14.71 -19.43
N ARG A 57 -9.07 -15.11 -18.73
CA ARG A 57 -9.33 -16.46 -18.20
C ARG A 57 -9.62 -17.53 -19.24
N THR A 58 -9.58 -17.25 -20.55
CA THR A 58 -9.76 -18.32 -21.55
C THR A 58 -8.63 -19.37 -21.53
N ILE A 59 -7.56 -19.18 -20.73
CA ILE A 59 -6.41 -20.10 -20.69
C ILE A 59 -6.22 -20.82 -19.33
N CYS A 60 -6.84 -20.38 -18.22
CA CYS A 60 -6.58 -20.98 -16.90
C CYS A 60 -7.86 -21.31 -16.11
N SER A 61 -8.75 -22.11 -16.68
CA SER A 61 -9.92 -22.63 -15.98
C SER A 61 -9.62 -23.98 -15.32
N VAL A 62 -8.86 -24.04 -14.22
CA VAL A 62 -8.85 -25.28 -13.41
C VAL A 62 -8.82 -25.08 -11.90
N HIS A 63 -8.23 -24.04 -11.31
CA HIS A 63 -8.11 -24.02 -9.84
C HIS A 63 -8.24 -22.62 -9.25
N LEU A 64 -9.32 -22.41 -8.48
CA LEU A 64 -9.28 -22.02 -7.06
C LEU A 64 -10.64 -21.45 -6.65
N SER A 65 -11.47 -22.29 -6.03
CA SER A 65 -12.51 -21.85 -5.11
C SER A 65 -11.86 -21.52 -3.77
N ARG A 66 -12.04 -20.31 -3.25
CA ARG A 66 -11.72 -20.02 -1.84
C ARG A 66 -12.47 -18.81 -1.31
N ASP A 67 -13.39 -19.08 -0.39
CA ASP A 67 -14.05 -18.09 0.46
C ASP A 67 -13.03 -17.40 1.37
N SER A 68 -12.98 -16.07 1.36
CA SER A 68 -12.14 -15.27 2.24
C SER A 68 -12.94 -14.13 2.87
N THR A 69 -13.33 -14.32 4.12
CA THR A 69 -13.93 -13.27 4.95
C THR A 69 -12.83 -12.34 5.44
N PHE A 70 -12.82 -11.09 4.97
CA PHE A 70 -11.89 -10.07 5.43
C PHE A 70 -12.21 -9.65 6.86
N LEU A 71 -11.26 -9.84 7.78
CA LEU A 71 -11.30 -9.23 9.10
C LEU A 71 -10.74 -7.81 9.01
N SER A 72 -11.62 -6.82 9.09
CA SER A 72 -11.26 -5.41 9.21
C SER A 72 -10.53 -5.16 10.53
N LEU A 73 -9.25 -4.76 10.47
CA LEU A 73 -8.53 -4.30 11.65
C LEU A 73 -9.20 -3.03 12.22
N PRO A 74 -9.28 -2.89 13.55
CA PRO A 74 -9.85 -1.71 14.18
C PRO A 74 -9.02 -0.47 13.83
N THR A 75 -9.65 0.49 13.16
CA THR A 75 -9.05 1.80 12.90
C THR A 75 -9.03 2.56 14.22
N ARG A 76 -7.85 2.70 14.83
CA ARG A 76 -7.66 3.53 16.02
C ARG A 76 -8.16 4.95 15.70
N ALA A 77 -9.02 5.52 16.56
CA ALA A 77 -9.41 6.92 16.46
C ALA A 77 -8.15 7.80 16.59
N LYS A 78 -7.69 8.35 15.46
CA LYS A 78 -6.49 9.20 15.41
C LYS A 78 -6.92 10.66 15.56
N LYS A 79 -6.34 11.34 16.55
CA LYS A 79 -6.51 12.79 16.74
C LYS A 79 -6.12 13.52 15.44
N THR A 80 -6.89 14.54 15.08
CA THR A 80 -6.64 15.39 13.91
C THR A 80 -5.94 16.64 14.43
N LEU A 81 -4.86 17.04 13.78
CA LEU A 81 -4.13 18.25 14.11
C LEU A 81 -4.79 19.42 13.39
N THR A 82 -4.93 20.54 14.06
CA THR A 82 -5.51 21.76 13.50
C THR A 82 -4.45 22.59 12.80
N THR A 83 -4.87 23.48 11.91
CA THR A 83 -3.99 24.55 11.40
C THR A 83 -3.41 25.35 12.56
N ASP A 84 -2.19 25.86 12.38
CA ASP A 84 -1.39 26.60 13.35
C ASP A 84 -0.95 25.79 14.58
N THR A 85 -1.06 24.46 14.54
CA THR A 85 -0.50 23.58 15.57
C THR A 85 1.01 23.43 15.36
N ALA A 86 1.80 23.70 16.41
CA ALA A 86 3.21 23.35 16.47
C ALA A 86 3.40 21.83 16.58
N VAL A 87 4.27 21.29 15.74
CA VAL A 87 4.55 19.85 15.62
C VAL A 87 6.02 19.61 15.29
N TYR A 88 6.53 18.46 15.71
CA TYR A 88 7.82 17.99 15.24
C TYR A 88 7.64 17.08 14.02
N ILE A 89 8.36 17.38 12.93
CA ILE A 89 8.40 16.57 11.70
C ILE A 89 9.80 15.94 11.57
N GLY A 90 9.84 14.61 11.60
CA GLY A 90 11.07 13.84 11.45
C GLY A 90 11.50 13.69 10.00
N ASN A 91 12.80 13.77 9.74
CA ASN A 91 13.37 13.31 8.47
C ASN A 91 13.42 11.77 8.42
N HIS A 92 13.04 11.16 7.29
CA HIS A 92 13.09 9.69 7.11
C HIS A 92 14.50 9.07 7.06
N ARG A 93 15.54 9.86 7.31
CA ARG A 93 16.91 9.33 7.34
C ARG A 93 17.11 8.50 8.61
N PRO A 94 18.00 7.48 8.60
CA PRO A 94 18.27 6.64 9.77
C PRO A 94 18.68 7.42 11.03
N ASN A 95 19.31 8.60 10.83
CA ASN A 95 19.66 9.57 11.87
C ASN A 95 18.91 10.89 11.65
N GLY A 96 17.67 10.81 11.17
CA GLY A 96 16.86 11.96 10.86
C GLY A 96 16.61 12.80 12.11
N THR A 97 17.01 14.06 12.05
CA THR A 97 16.63 15.04 13.04
C THR A 97 15.13 15.34 12.94
N TRP A 98 14.51 15.53 14.09
CA TRP A 98 13.20 16.16 14.21
C TRP A 98 13.39 17.65 14.06
N ALA A 99 12.57 18.27 13.22
CA ALA A 99 12.52 19.72 13.08
C ALA A 99 11.16 20.21 13.55
N GLU A 100 11.15 21.34 14.22
CA GLU A 100 9.92 22.04 14.59
C GLU A 100 9.21 22.53 13.33
N SER A 101 7.89 22.48 13.35
CA SER A 101 7.05 22.86 12.23
C SER A 101 5.70 23.36 12.69
N ILE A 102 5.10 24.25 11.91
CA ILE A 102 3.72 24.69 12.12
C ILE A 102 2.87 24.14 10.98
N ILE A 103 1.76 23.48 11.31
CA ILE A 103 0.80 23.01 10.30
C ILE A 103 0.12 24.22 9.67
N ARG A 104 0.41 24.48 8.40
CA ARG A 104 -0.21 25.58 7.63
C ARG A 104 -1.52 25.19 6.97
N ALA A 105 -1.62 23.93 6.55
CA ALA A 105 -2.81 23.45 5.89
C ALA A 105 -3.01 21.95 6.06
N ARG A 106 -4.26 21.53 5.91
CA ARG A 106 -4.64 20.12 5.89
C ARG A 106 -5.12 19.76 4.48
N ARG A 107 -4.52 18.73 3.88
CA ARG A 107 -4.90 18.18 2.58
C ARG A 107 -5.70 16.90 2.79
N GLY A 108 -7.00 17.07 3.01
CA GLY A 108 -7.93 15.97 3.28
C GLY A 108 -7.68 15.26 4.63
N GLY A 109 -8.05 13.99 4.73
CA GLY A 109 -8.00 13.23 6.00
C GLY A 109 -6.62 12.70 6.42
N VAL A 110 -5.63 12.79 5.52
CA VAL A 110 -4.41 11.98 5.57
C VAL A 110 -3.14 12.81 5.54
N LEU A 111 -3.15 14.00 4.93
CA LEU A 111 -1.94 14.78 4.70
C LEU A 111 -2.00 16.13 5.42
N TYR A 112 -0.86 16.54 5.97
CA TYR A 112 -0.62 17.88 6.49
C TYR A 112 0.49 18.56 5.70
N GLU A 113 0.34 19.86 5.54
CA GLU A 113 1.38 20.74 5.03
C GLU A 113 1.92 21.54 6.20
N GLY A 114 3.16 21.26 6.57
CA GLY A 114 3.90 21.95 7.63
C GLY A 114 4.96 22.85 7.03
N ASP A 115 5.27 23.93 7.73
CA ASP A 115 6.41 24.79 7.42
C ASP A 115 7.59 24.43 8.30
N VAL A 116 8.74 24.10 7.71
CA VAL A 116 9.99 23.82 8.42
C VAL A 116 11.03 24.80 7.88
N ASP A 117 11.48 25.72 8.72
CA ASP A 117 12.47 26.76 8.36
C ASP A 117 12.10 27.54 7.09
N GLY A 118 10.83 27.91 6.92
CA GLY A 118 10.33 28.65 5.75
C GLY A 118 10.14 27.80 4.48
N ARG A 119 10.32 26.48 4.58
CA ARG A 119 10.05 25.53 3.50
C ARG A 119 8.81 24.69 3.80
N ALA A 120 7.84 24.75 2.90
CA ALA A 120 6.68 23.86 2.92
C ALA A 120 7.10 22.39 2.77
N ARG A 121 6.57 21.55 3.64
CA ARG A 121 6.72 20.09 3.63
C ARG A 121 5.37 19.43 3.79
N VAL A 122 5.13 18.39 3.00
CA VAL A 122 3.93 17.57 3.13
C VAL A 122 4.28 16.26 3.81
N CYS A 123 3.55 15.93 4.86
CA CYS A 123 3.72 14.68 5.60
C CYS A 123 2.35 14.02 5.81
N ASP A 124 2.33 12.68 5.89
CA ASP A 124 1.09 12.02 6.31
C ASP A 124 0.86 12.18 7.81
N ARG A 125 -0.39 12.02 8.21
CA ARG A 125 -0.89 12.26 9.57
C ARG A 125 -0.23 11.45 10.68
N ASN A 126 0.57 10.43 10.35
CA ASN A 126 1.25 9.61 11.36
C ASN A 126 2.66 10.12 11.67
N HIS A 127 3.22 10.99 10.84
CA HIS A 127 4.57 11.54 11.00
C HIS A 127 4.67 12.72 11.97
N PRO A 128 3.81 13.76 11.90
CA PRO A 128 3.94 14.88 12.82
C PRO A 128 3.62 14.43 14.24
N LYS A 129 4.48 14.82 15.19
CA LYS A 129 4.25 14.64 16.62
C LYS A 129 3.85 15.99 17.22
N PRO A 130 2.76 16.07 18.00
CA PRO A 130 2.47 17.29 18.75
C PRO A 130 3.65 17.59 19.69
N GLU A 131 3.92 18.88 19.89
CA GLU A 131 4.83 19.40 20.92
C GLU A 131 4.41 18.96 22.33
#